data_AF-A0A662VAF1-F1
#
_entry.id   AF-A0A662VAF1-F1
#
_cell.length_a   1.000
_cell.length_b   1.000
_cell.length_c   1.000
_cell.angle_alpha   90.00
_cell.angle_beta   90.00
_cell.angle_gamma   90.00
#
_symmetry.space_group_name_H-M   'P 1'
#
loop_
_entity.id
_entity.type
_entity.pdbx_description
1 polymer ?
#
loop_
_entity_poly.entity_id
_entity_poly.type
_entity_poly.pdbx_seq_one_letter_code
_entity_poly.pdbx_strand_id
1 'polypeptide(L)'
;MPLRPARCYTELKKPPYTRREYIQGVPPPKITKFVMGNPHVNYDCILYLKAIEAAQIRHNALEAARVMAHKYLSRNIGDMNYTLIIRTYPHHVLRENKMMAFAGADRLQDGMRLAFGKPIGTAARVFHGTIIIEIRSMK
;
A
#
# COMPACT_ATOMS: atom_id res chain seq x y z
N MET A 1 -3.91 8.37 18.19
CA MET A 1 -2.62 8.86 17.64
C MET A 1 -2.73 8.88 16.13
N PRO A 2 -2.37 9.99 15.46
CA PRO A 2 -2.41 10.09 14.01
C PRO A 2 -1.49 9.07 13.35
N LEU A 3 -1.73 8.77 12.07
CA LEU A 3 -0.90 7.85 11.31
C LEU A 3 0.54 8.39 11.21
N ARG A 4 1.52 7.57 11.58
CA ARG A 4 2.94 7.94 11.47
C ARG A 4 3.31 8.30 10.01
N PRO A 5 4.15 9.32 9.77
CA PRO A 5 4.55 9.71 8.43
C PRO A 5 5.23 8.56 7.65
N ALA A 6 5.02 8.54 6.34
CA ALA A 6 5.48 7.47 5.46
C ALA A 6 7.01 7.27 5.49
N ARG A 7 7.77 8.36 5.67
CA ARG A 7 9.23 8.35 5.70
C ARG A 7 9.84 7.34 6.66
N CYS A 8 9.12 6.97 7.72
CA CYS A 8 9.58 5.97 8.69
C CYS A 8 9.50 4.52 8.16
N TYR A 9 8.77 4.29 7.07
CA TYR A 9 8.50 2.97 6.50
C TYR A 9 9.02 2.82 5.07
N THR A 10 9.46 3.89 4.41
CA THR A 10 9.85 3.87 2.99
C THR A 10 10.97 2.87 2.69
N GLU A 11 11.99 2.81 3.56
CA GLU A 11 13.18 1.99 3.33
C GLU A 11 12.99 0.51 3.69
N LEU A 12 13.54 -0.38 2.87
CA LEU A 12 13.45 -1.84 3.02
C LEU A 12 14.47 -2.42 4.02
N LYS A 13 14.52 -1.89 5.25
CA LYS A 13 15.55 -2.28 6.25
C LYS A 13 15.31 -3.64 6.91
N LYS A 14 14.05 -4.07 7.01
CA LYS A 14 13.63 -5.21 7.83
C LYS A 14 13.27 -6.44 6.98
N PRO A 15 13.42 -7.65 7.53
CA PRO A 15 12.95 -8.85 6.85
C PRO A 15 11.43 -8.81 6.61
N PRO A 16 10.91 -9.52 5.60
CA PRO A 16 9.48 -9.59 5.33
C PRO A 16 8.70 -10.17 6.53
N TYR A 17 7.74 -9.40 7.04
CA TYR A 17 6.79 -9.83 8.06
C TYR A 17 5.40 -10.01 7.41
N THR A 18 5.05 -11.24 7.04
CA THR A 18 3.89 -11.55 6.17
C THR A 18 3.01 -12.72 6.62
N ARG A 19 3.55 -13.65 7.42
CA ARG A 19 2.90 -14.91 7.84
C ARG A 19 1.77 -14.65 8.83
N ARG A 20 0.52 -14.60 8.36
CA ARG A 20 -0.65 -14.20 9.16
C ARG A 20 -1.00 -15.16 10.30
N GLU A 21 -0.63 -16.42 10.19
CA GLU A 21 -0.85 -17.43 11.24
C GLU A 21 -0.13 -17.11 12.55
N TYR A 22 0.98 -16.37 12.49
CA TYR A 22 1.75 -15.94 13.66
C TYR A 22 1.44 -14.50 14.08
N ILE A 23 0.74 -13.73 13.24
CA ILE A 23 0.55 -12.28 13.42
C ILE A 23 -0.90 -11.99 13.73
N GLN A 24 -1.19 -11.77 15.00
CA GLN A 24 -2.53 -11.39 15.45
C GLN A 24 -2.79 -9.89 15.28
N GLY A 25 -4.05 -9.53 15.00
CA GLY A 25 -4.49 -8.12 14.96
C GLY A 25 -3.99 -7.34 13.74
N VAL A 26 -3.70 -7.99 12.61
CA VAL A 26 -3.37 -7.30 11.36
C VAL A 26 -4.61 -6.57 10.83
N PRO A 27 -4.57 -5.24 10.64
CA PRO A 27 -5.69 -4.52 10.08
C PRO A 27 -5.87 -4.86 8.59
N PRO A 28 -7.10 -4.89 8.09
CA PRO A 28 -7.35 -5.13 6.67
C PRO A 28 -6.78 -3.98 5.82
N PRO A 29 -6.26 -4.27 4.60
CA PRO A 29 -5.79 -3.23 3.69
C PRO A 29 -6.97 -2.35 3.23
N LYS A 30 -6.74 -1.04 3.12
CA LYS A 30 -7.74 -0.09 2.59
C LYS A 30 -8.07 -0.32 1.12
N ILE A 31 -7.10 -0.82 0.33
CA ILE A 31 -7.33 -1.21 -1.05
C ILE A 31 -8.09 -2.55 -1.08
N THR A 32 -9.29 -2.52 -1.66
CA THR A 32 -10.18 -3.70 -1.77
C THR A 32 -10.31 -4.19 -3.20
N LYS A 33 -10.36 -3.27 -4.17
CA LYS A 33 -10.47 -3.58 -5.61
C LYS A 33 -9.13 -3.36 -6.30
N PHE A 34 -8.65 -4.36 -7.03
CA PHE A 34 -7.38 -4.30 -7.77
C PHE A 34 -7.57 -4.10 -9.28
N VAL A 35 -8.75 -4.45 -9.80
CA VAL A 35 -9.11 -4.27 -11.21
C VAL A 35 -10.29 -3.30 -11.27
N MET A 36 -10.22 -2.34 -12.21
CA MET A 36 -11.26 -1.34 -12.46
C MET A 36 -11.44 -1.16 -13.98
N GLY A 37 -12.60 -0.65 -14.39
CA GLY A 37 -13.00 -0.54 -15.79
C GLY A 37 -13.52 -1.86 -16.34
N ASN A 38 -13.41 -2.05 -17.66
CA ASN A 38 -13.82 -3.27 -18.34
C ASN A 38 -12.66 -4.28 -18.42
N PRO A 39 -12.73 -5.46 -17.77
CA PRO A 39 -11.68 -6.48 -17.84
C PRO A 39 -11.51 -7.13 -19.22
N HIS A 40 -12.56 -7.07 -20.05
CA HIS A 40 -12.63 -7.72 -21.37
C HIS A 40 -12.51 -6.70 -22.52
N VAL A 41 -11.82 -5.59 -22.28
CA VAL A 41 -11.53 -4.62 -23.35
C VAL A 41 -10.59 -5.27 -24.37
N ASN A 42 -10.82 -5.06 -25.67
CA ASN A 42 -9.78 -5.28 -26.66
C ASN A 42 -8.77 -4.14 -26.51
N TYR A 43 -7.48 -4.45 -26.33
CA TYR A 43 -6.47 -3.44 -26.03
C TYR A 43 -5.38 -3.44 -27.10
N ASP A 44 -5.02 -2.24 -27.56
CA ASP A 44 -3.90 -2.02 -28.48
C ASP A 44 -2.66 -1.51 -27.75
N CYS A 45 -2.86 -0.83 -26.61
CA CYS A 45 -1.79 -0.19 -25.85
C CYS A 45 -1.80 -0.64 -24.38
N ILE A 46 -0.60 -0.86 -23.84
CA ILE A 46 -0.37 -1.18 -22.43
C ILE A 46 0.62 -0.18 -21.84
N LEU A 47 0.21 0.48 -20.75
CA LEU A 47 1.04 1.41 -19.99
C LEU A 47 1.40 0.79 -18.64
N TYR A 48 2.69 0.85 -18.30
CA TYR A 48 3.21 0.32 -17.03
C TYR A 48 3.80 1.43 -16.18
N LEU A 49 3.36 1.51 -14.92
CA LEU A 49 4.05 2.26 -13.88
C LEU A 49 5.04 1.35 -13.17
N LYS A 50 6.33 1.54 -13.43
CA LYS A 50 7.42 0.75 -12.83
C LYS A 50 8.11 1.50 -11.69
N ALA A 51 8.49 0.77 -10.65
CA ALA A 51 9.34 1.29 -9.59
C ALA A 51 10.78 1.46 -10.10
N ILE A 52 11.34 2.66 -9.98
CA ILE A 52 12.75 2.94 -10.29
C ILE A 52 13.63 2.56 -9.08
N GLU A 53 13.14 2.81 -7.88
CA GLU A 53 13.86 2.53 -6.63
C GLU A 53 13.12 1.47 -5.80
N ALA A 54 13.88 0.81 -4.93
CA ALA A 54 13.32 -0.16 -4.00
C ALA A 54 12.70 0.57 -2.80
N ALA A 55 11.41 0.35 -2.55
CA ALA A 55 10.67 1.05 -1.50
C ALA A 55 9.52 0.20 -0.93
N GLN A 56 8.93 0.68 0.16
CA GLN A 56 7.65 0.19 0.66
C GLN A 56 6.52 1.16 0.32
N ILE A 57 5.50 0.66 -0.37
CA ILE A 57 4.29 1.41 -0.73
C ILE A 57 3.16 1.02 0.22
N ARG A 58 2.65 1.98 1.00
CA ARG A 58 1.54 1.72 1.93
C ARG A 58 0.24 1.44 1.18
N HIS A 59 -0.62 0.60 1.74
CA HIS A 59 -1.97 0.32 1.21
C HIS A 59 -2.79 1.61 0.96
N ASN A 60 -2.63 2.63 1.80
CA ASN A 60 -3.28 3.93 1.62
C ASN A 60 -2.83 4.66 0.35
N ALA A 61 -1.54 4.54 -0.01
CA ALA A 61 -1.00 5.15 -1.21
C ALA A 61 -1.47 4.41 -2.47
N LEU A 62 -1.54 3.07 -2.42
CA LEU A 62 -2.10 2.26 -3.51
C LEU A 62 -3.56 2.62 -3.76
N GLU A 63 -4.37 2.76 -2.71
CA GLU A 63 -5.78 3.14 -2.85
C GLU A 63 -5.95 4.56 -3.40
N ALA A 64 -5.15 5.53 -2.93
CA ALA A 64 -5.18 6.90 -3.46
C ALA A 64 -4.80 6.95 -4.94
N ALA A 65 -3.74 6.22 -5.33
CA ALA A 65 -3.33 6.10 -6.72
C ALA A 65 -4.42 5.45 -7.59
N ARG A 66 -5.09 4.40 -7.08
CA ARG A 66 -6.21 3.74 -7.75
C ARG A 66 -7.35 4.71 -8.05
N VAL A 67 -7.81 5.43 -7.02
CA VAL A 67 -8.96 6.33 -7.11
C VAL A 67 -8.67 7.46 -8.08
N MET A 68 -7.47 8.03 -8.03
CA MET A 68 -7.14 9.11 -8.97
C MET A 68 -6.93 8.63 -10.40
N ALA A 69 -6.22 7.52 -10.60
CA ALA A 69 -6.06 6.94 -11.93
C ALA A 69 -7.44 6.63 -12.56
N HIS A 70 -8.34 6.01 -11.80
CA HIS A 70 -9.70 5.73 -12.25
C HIS A 70 -10.47 7.02 -12.58
N LYS A 71 -10.46 8.03 -11.70
CA LYS A 71 -11.17 9.29 -11.92
C LYS A 71 -10.69 10.00 -13.20
N TYR A 72 -9.39 9.96 -13.48
CA TYR A 72 -8.81 10.56 -14.67
C TYR A 72 -9.20 9.80 -15.95
N LEU A 73 -9.08 8.47 -15.94
CA LEU A 73 -9.40 7.63 -17.10
C LEU A 73 -10.90 7.64 -17.41
N SER A 74 -11.75 7.57 -16.37
CA SER A 74 -13.20 7.66 -16.47
C SER A 74 -13.67 8.95 -17.14
N ARG A 75 -13.04 10.09 -16.80
CA ARG A 75 -13.37 11.40 -17.39
C ARG A 75 -12.95 11.53 -18.84
N ASN A 76 -11.80 10.96 -19.22
CA ASN A 76 -11.19 11.23 -20.52
C ASN A 76 -11.52 10.18 -21.59
N ILE A 77 -11.58 8.90 -21.22
CA ILE A 77 -11.71 7.77 -22.15
C ILE A 77 -13.07 7.06 -21.97
N GLY A 78 -13.61 7.07 -20.75
CA GLY A 78 -14.85 6.37 -20.38
C GLY A 78 -14.61 4.94 -19.88
N ASP A 79 -15.44 4.48 -18.95
CA ASP A 79 -15.18 3.27 -18.15
C ASP A 79 -15.17 1.94 -18.93
N MET A 80 -15.78 1.91 -20.13
CA MET A 80 -15.81 0.71 -20.97
C MET A 80 -14.54 0.52 -21.81
N ASN A 81 -13.72 1.56 -21.94
CA ASN A 81 -12.62 1.63 -22.93
C ASN A 81 -11.23 1.37 -22.33
N TYR A 82 -11.14 1.17 -21.01
CA TYR A 82 -9.87 0.87 -20.35
C TYR A 82 -10.01 -0.21 -19.27
N THR A 83 -8.88 -0.86 -18.98
CA THR A 83 -8.70 -1.70 -17.79
C THR A 83 -7.57 -1.13 -16.95
N LEU A 84 -7.85 -0.78 -15.70
CA LEU A 84 -6.86 -0.36 -14.72
C LEU A 84 -6.60 -1.52 -13.75
N ILE A 85 -5.34 -1.93 -13.61
CA ILE A 85 -4.92 -3.05 -12.77
C ILE A 85 -3.83 -2.58 -11.81
N ILE A 86 -4.05 -2.75 -10.51
CA ILE A 86 -2.99 -2.65 -9.50
C ILE A 86 -2.37 -4.04 -9.36
N ARG A 87 -1.11 -4.16 -9.77
CA ARG A 87 -0.39 -5.43 -9.77
C ARG A 87 0.18 -5.79 -8.41
N THR A 88 0.54 -4.79 -7.61
CA THR A 88 1.17 -4.99 -6.30
C THR A 88 0.15 -5.15 -5.18
N TYR A 89 0.25 -6.24 -4.42
CA TYR A 89 -0.58 -6.46 -3.22
C TYR A 89 0.21 -6.15 -1.93
N PRO A 90 -0.40 -5.47 -0.94
CA PRO A 90 0.29 -5.12 0.31
C PRO A 90 0.33 -6.30 1.30
N HIS A 91 1.31 -7.19 1.13
CA HIS A 91 1.50 -8.35 2.02
C HIS A 91 2.25 -8.02 3.32
N HIS A 92 3.14 -7.03 3.30
CA HIS A 92 4.03 -6.75 4.43
C HIS A 92 3.29 -6.02 5.54
N VAL A 93 3.35 -6.52 6.75
CA VAL A 93 2.71 -5.92 7.92
C VAL A 93 3.67 -4.92 8.57
N LEU A 94 3.23 -3.66 8.65
CA LEU A 94 3.91 -2.59 9.37
C LEU A 94 3.60 -2.68 10.86
N ARG A 95 4.62 -2.46 11.69
CA ARG A 95 4.54 -2.52 13.14
C ARG A 95 4.95 -1.19 13.76
N GLU A 96 4.30 -0.84 14.85
CA GLU A 96 4.62 0.37 15.61
C GLU A 96 4.55 0.10 17.13
N ASN A 97 5.62 0.46 17.84
CA ASN A 97 5.56 0.60 19.30
C ASN A 97 4.97 1.97 19.61
N LYS A 98 3.70 2.01 20.02
CA LYS A 98 2.97 3.25 20.25
C LYS A 98 3.38 3.85 21.58
N MET A 99 4.04 5.00 21.54
CA MET A 99 4.35 5.80 22.72
C MET A 99 3.12 6.61 23.15
N MET A 100 2.82 6.59 24.44
CA MET A 100 1.88 7.50 25.08
C MET A 100 2.55 8.87 25.20
N ALA A 101 1.96 9.87 24.55
CA ALA A 101 2.45 11.25 24.57
C ALA A 101 1.49 12.14 25.36
N PHE A 102 1.31 11.84 26.65
CA PHE A 102 0.56 12.67 27.60
C PHE A 102 1.42 12.95 28.84
N ALA A 103 1.13 14.02 29.58
CA ALA A 103 1.90 14.37 30.78
C ALA A 103 1.75 13.27 31.86
N GLY A 104 2.85 12.69 32.33
CA GLY A 104 2.83 11.55 33.26
C GLY A 104 2.81 10.17 32.57
N ALA A 105 2.99 10.10 31.25
CA ALA A 105 3.05 8.84 30.50
C ALA A 105 4.20 7.92 30.93
N ASP A 106 5.28 8.49 31.47
CA ASP A 106 6.40 7.78 32.08
C ASP A 106 5.98 6.81 33.19
N ARG A 107 4.87 7.11 33.89
CA ARG A 107 4.34 6.26 34.96
C ARG A 107 3.48 5.11 34.46
N LEU A 108 2.92 5.24 33.26
CA LEU A 108 1.97 4.25 32.69
C LEU A 108 2.58 3.41 31.57
N GLN A 109 3.72 3.82 31.02
CA GLN A 109 4.34 3.15 29.88
C GLN A 109 5.73 2.63 30.23
N ASP A 110 5.99 1.38 29.85
CA ASP A 110 7.30 0.70 29.99
C ASP A 110 8.43 1.26 29.09
N GLY A 111 8.20 2.39 28.40
CA GLY A 111 9.14 2.99 27.45
C GLY A 111 9.55 2.01 26.33
N MET A 112 10.84 1.65 26.31
CA MET A 112 11.45 0.76 25.31
C MET A 112 11.59 -0.70 25.77
N ARG A 113 11.21 -1.03 27.01
CA ARG A 113 11.14 -2.42 27.46
C ARG A 113 10.04 -3.15 26.68
N LEU A 114 10.33 -4.35 26.17
CA LEU A 114 9.41 -5.14 25.33
C LEU A 114 8.85 -4.36 24.12
N ALA A 115 9.68 -3.55 23.45
CA ALA A 115 9.30 -2.65 22.36
C ALA A 115 8.89 -3.32 21.03
N PHE A 116 8.39 -4.57 21.06
CA PHE A 116 7.85 -5.20 19.86
C PHE A 116 6.55 -4.53 19.46
N GLY A 117 6.57 -3.87 18.30
CA GLY A 117 5.44 -3.07 17.84
C GLY A 117 4.21 -3.91 17.47
N LYS A 118 3.03 -3.34 17.72
CA LYS A 118 1.75 -3.91 17.29
C LYS A 118 1.54 -3.64 15.79
N PRO A 119 0.89 -4.55 15.03
CA PRO A 119 0.50 -4.30 13.64
C PRO A 119 -0.35 -3.03 13.50
N ILE A 120 -0.01 -2.16 12.55
CA ILE A 120 -0.71 -0.88 12.32
C ILE A 120 -1.24 -0.72 10.90
N GLY A 121 -0.69 -1.46 9.94
CA GLY A 121 -1.07 -1.35 8.53
C GLY A 121 -0.30 -2.34 7.67
N THR A 122 -0.63 -2.36 6.39
CA THR A 122 0.07 -3.17 5.40
C THR A 122 0.77 -2.33 4.34
N ALA A 123 1.81 -2.88 3.72
CA ALA A 123 2.56 -2.27 2.65
C ALA A 123 2.96 -3.30 1.60
N ALA A 124 3.09 -2.88 0.35
CA ALA A 124 3.73 -3.63 -0.71
C ALA A 124 5.22 -3.32 -0.70
N ARG A 125 6.07 -4.34 -0.75
CA ARG A 125 7.50 -4.18 -0.98
C ARG A 125 7.73 -4.20 -2.49
N VAL A 126 8.32 -3.14 -3.03
CA VAL A 126 8.65 -3.06 -4.45
C VAL A 126 10.16 -2.95 -4.61
N PHE A 127 10.66 -3.55 -5.69
CA PHE A 127 12.06 -3.49 -6.09
C PHE A 127 12.17 -2.81 -7.45
N HIS A 128 13.40 -2.51 -7.86
CA HIS A 128 13.66 -1.96 -9.18
C HIS A 128 12.97 -2.79 -10.28
N GLY A 129 12.26 -2.11 -11.19
CA GLY A 129 11.54 -2.74 -12.30
C GLY A 129 10.17 -3.33 -11.95
N THR A 130 9.78 -3.36 -10.66
CA THR A 130 8.47 -3.90 -10.25
C THR A 130 7.34 -3.06 -10.84
N ILE A 131 6.40 -3.70 -11.54
CA ILE A 131 5.20 -3.05 -12.08
C ILE A 131 4.20 -2.84 -10.94
N ILE A 132 3.84 -1.59 -10.66
CA ILE A 132 2.91 -1.20 -9.61
C ILE A 132 1.49 -1.11 -10.17
N ILE A 133 1.34 -0.37 -11.27
CA ILE A 133 0.07 -0.12 -11.95
C ILE A 133 0.22 -0.47 -13.42
N GLU A 134 -0.80 -1.08 -13.98
CA GLU A 134 -0.95 -1.38 -15.39
C GLU A 134 -2.26 -0.78 -15.89
N ILE A 135 -2.22 -0.12 -17.04
CA ILE A 135 -3.39 0.42 -17.73
C ILE A 135 -3.41 -0.17 -19.13
N ARG A 136 -4.53 -0.75 -19.53
CA ARG A 136 -4.80 -1.23 -20.88
C ARG A 136 -5.86 -0.34 -21.50
N SER A 137 -5.64 0.10 -22.73
CA SER A 137 -6.59 0.95 -23.45
C SER A 137 -6.56 0.63 -24.94
N MET A 138 -7.69 0.87 -25.60
CA MET A 138 -7.72 1.09 -27.05
C MET A 138 -6.99 2.39 -27.39
N LYS A 139 -6.49 2.49 -28.61
CA LYS A 139 -5.77 3.68 -29.10
C LYS A 139 -6.69 4.90 -29.23
#